data_AF-A0A4Z2EI53-F1
#
_entry.id   AF-A0A4Z2EI53-F1
#
_cell.length_a   1.000
_cell.length_b   1.000
_cell.length_c   1.000
_cell.angle_alpha   90.00
_cell.angle_beta   90.00
_cell.angle_gamma   90.00
#
_symmetry.space_group_name_H-M   'P 1'
#
loop_
_entity.id
_entity.type
_entity.pdbx_description
1 polymer ?
#
loop_
_entity_poly.entity_id
_entity_poly.type
_entity_poly.pdbx_seq_one_letter_code
_entity_poly.pdbx_strand_id
1 'polypeptide(L)'
;MARLSQRPTAEELEQRNILKPRNELEEMEEKREIKRRLTRKLSQRPTVEELRQAKILIQFSDYVEVSDAQDYDRRADKPWTRLTAADKASGTRTSPRAAIRKELNDFKSHEMEVSQTIEDHHCLERCRTGALLH
;
A
#
# COMPACT_ATOMS: atom_id res chain seq x y z
N MET A 1 -22.84 -13.40 45.13
CA MET A 1 -22.33 -14.55 44.34
C MET A 1 -22.05 -14.11 42.90
N ALA A 2 -20.86 -13.58 42.58
CA ALA A 2 -20.59 -13.01 41.23
C ALA A 2 -19.35 -13.61 40.51
N ARG A 3 -18.55 -14.44 41.17
CA ARG A 3 -17.23 -14.89 40.65
C ARG A 3 -17.28 -15.92 39.53
N LEU A 4 -18.36 -16.70 39.41
CA LEU A 4 -18.49 -17.73 38.37
C LEU A 4 -18.87 -17.15 37.00
N SER A 5 -19.61 -16.04 36.98
CA SER A 5 -20.06 -15.40 35.73
C SER A 5 -18.92 -14.80 34.90
N GLN A 6 -17.79 -14.49 35.55
CA GLN A 6 -16.62 -13.89 34.91
C GLN A 6 -15.46 -14.89 34.77
N ARG A 7 -15.73 -16.20 34.92
CA ARG A 7 -14.69 -17.22 34.86
C ARG A 7 -14.15 -17.31 33.42
N PRO A 8 -12.85 -17.04 33.19
CA PRO A 8 -12.24 -17.20 31.87
C PRO A 8 -12.20 -18.66 31.43
N THR A 9 -12.17 -18.89 30.12
CA THR A 9 -12.04 -20.25 29.56
C THR A 9 -10.61 -20.78 29.76
N ALA A 10 -10.44 -22.10 29.68
CA ALA A 10 -9.12 -22.72 29.80
C ALA A 10 -8.16 -22.23 28.69
N GLU A 11 -8.66 -22.11 27.46
CA GLU A 11 -7.90 -21.60 26.33
C GLU A 11 -7.45 -20.14 26.53
N GLU A 12 -8.31 -19.27 27.06
CA GLU A 12 -7.94 -17.89 27.41
C GLU A 12 -6.82 -17.83 28.45
N LEU A 13 -6.82 -18.77 29.41
CA LEU A 13 -5.77 -18.87 30.42
C LEU A 13 -4.47 -19.44 29.84
N GLU A 14 -4.53 -20.36 28.87
CA GLU A 14 -3.37 -20.90 28.16
C GLU A 14 -2.70 -19.85 27.27
N GLN A 15 -3.47 -19.07 26.51
CA GLN A 15 -2.97 -17.95 25.71
C GLN A 15 -2.27 -16.89 26.57
N ARG A 16 -2.77 -16.68 27.79
CA ARG A 16 -2.15 -15.81 28.80
C ARG A 16 -0.99 -16.46 29.56
N ASN A 17 -0.59 -17.68 29.19
CA ASN A 17 0.47 -18.46 29.84
C ASN A 17 0.22 -18.78 31.32
N ILE A 18 -1.03 -18.69 31.79
CA ILE A 18 -1.43 -19.00 33.16
C ILE A 18 -1.62 -20.51 33.34
N LEU A 19 -2.26 -21.15 32.36
CA LEU A 19 -2.27 -22.61 32.24
C LEU A 19 -1.21 -23.04 31.22
N LYS A 20 -0.42 -24.04 31.56
CA LYS A 20 0.59 -24.61 30.66
C LYS A 20 0.03 -25.92 30.09
N PRO A 21 -0.28 -25.99 28.78
CA PRO A 21 -0.87 -27.20 28.18
C PRO A 21 0.15 -28.33 27.93
N ARG A 22 1.44 -28.08 28.14
CA ARG A 22 2.56 -28.83 27.56
C ARG A 22 3.35 -29.60 28.63
N ASN A 23 3.84 -30.79 28.28
CA ASN A 23 4.60 -31.66 29.17
C ASN A 23 5.99 -31.06 29.49
N GLU A 24 6.50 -31.22 30.71
CA GLU A 24 7.79 -30.62 31.14
C GLU A 24 8.96 -31.04 30.25
N LEU A 25 8.96 -32.29 29.77
CA LEU A 25 9.98 -32.80 28.85
C LEU A 25 9.97 -32.07 27.51
N GLU A 26 8.79 -31.81 26.97
CA GLU A 26 8.59 -31.14 25.69
C GLU A 26 8.98 -29.65 25.78
N GLU A 27 8.69 -29.01 26.92
CA GLU A 27 9.14 -27.64 27.19
C GLU A 27 10.67 -27.56 27.31
N MET A 28 11.31 -28.53 27.96
CA MET A 28 12.78 -28.59 28.04
C MET A 28 13.44 -28.76 26.67
N GLU A 29 12.88 -29.64 25.84
CA GLU A 29 13.36 -29.85 24.47
C GLU A 29 13.18 -28.59 23.61
N GLU A 30 12.03 -27.94 23.69
CA GLU A 30 11.76 -26.68 23.00
C GLU A 30 12.71 -25.56 23.45
N LYS A 31 12.92 -25.41 24.76
CA LYS A 31 13.90 -24.45 25.31
C LYS A 31 15.31 -24.74 24.80
N ARG A 32 15.71 -26.01 24.74
CA ARG A 32 17.01 -26.42 24.22
C ARG A 32 17.13 -26.09 22.74
N GLU A 33 16.09 -26.33 21.95
CA GLU A 33 16.08 -26.01 20.53
C GLU A 33 16.12 -24.50 20.28
N ILE A 34 15.30 -23.72 21.00
CA ILE A 34 15.30 -22.26 20.93
C ILE A 34 16.69 -21.72 21.25
N LYS A 35 17.31 -22.21 22.33
CA LYS A 35 18.68 -21.82 22.73
C LYS A 35 19.69 -22.15 21.64
N ARG A 36 19.66 -23.38 21.10
CA ARG A 36 20.54 -23.81 20.00
C ARG A 36 20.38 -22.92 18.77
N ARG A 37 19.14 -22.65 18.36
CA ARG A 37 18.82 -21.80 17.20
C ARG A 37 19.28 -20.36 17.42
N LEU A 38 19.07 -19.83 18.61
CA LEU A 38 19.49 -18.48 18.99
C LEU A 38 21.01 -18.34 18.94
N THR A 39 21.75 -19.26 19.56
CA THR A 39 23.23 -19.25 19.54
C THR A 39 23.77 -19.21 18.11
N ARG A 40 23.23 -20.03 17.20
CA ARG A 40 23.62 -20.04 15.79
C ARG A 40 23.31 -18.72 15.07
N LYS A 41 22.14 -18.12 15.33
CA LYS A 41 21.78 -16.82 14.73
C LYS A 41 22.70 -15.69 15.23
N LEU A 42 23.02 -15.69 16.52
CA LEU A 42 23.89 -14.67 17.12
C LEU A 42 25.34 -14.80 16.64
N SER A 43 25.84 -16.01 16.41
CA SER A 43 27.20 -16.22 15.89
C SER A 43 27.37 -15.82 14.43
N GLN A 44 26.28 -15.76 13.65
CA GLN A 44 26.27 -15.36 12.24
C GLN A 44 25.74 -13.94 12.05
N ARG A 45 25.75 -13.13 13.11
CA ARG A 45 25.26 -11.76 13.05
C ARG A 45 26.21 -10.93 12.19
N PRO A 46 25.73 -10.26 11.12
CA PRO A 46 26.57 -9.41 10.30
C PRO A 46 27.08 -8.22 11.10
N THR A 47 28.23 -7.72 10.71
CA THR A 47 28.83 -6.50 11.26
C THR A 47 28.09 -5.26 10.79
N VAL A 48 28.27 -4.15 11.50
CA VAL A 48 27.69 -2.85 11.10
C VAL A 48 28.20 -2.42 9.72
N GLU A 49 29.47 -2.71 9.42
CA GLU A 49 30.09 -2.37 8.14
C GLU A 49 29.46 -3.15 6.98
N GLU A 50 29.23 -4.45 7.14
CA GLU A 50 28.55 -5.28 6.13
C GLU A 50 27.12 -4.78 5.85
N LEU A 51 26.39 -4.35 6.88
CA LEU A 51 25.04 -3.81 6.72
C LEU A 51 25.02 -2.45 6.00
N ARG A 52 26.07 -1.63 6.17
CA ARG A 52 26.25 -0.37 5.41
C ARG A 52 26.59 -0.65 3.95
N GLN A 53 27.50 -1.60 3.69
CA GLN A 53 27.87 -2.02 2.33
C GLN A 53 26.70 -2.63 1.56
N ALA A 54 25.87 -3.43 2.25
CA ALA A 54 24.64 -3.99 1.69
C ALA A 54 23.51 -2.95 1.52
N LYS A 55 23.75 -1.66 1.87
CA LYS A 55 22.77 -0.57 1.82
C LYS A 55 21.48 -0.83 2.63
N ILE A 56 21.56 -1.72 3.62
CA ILE A 56 20.46 -1.98 4.56
C ILE A 56 20.39 -0.86 5.60
N LEU A 57 21.56 -0.41 6.07
CA LEU A 57 21.67 0.79 6.89
C LEU A 57 21.94 1.98 5.97
N ILE A 58 20.87 2.60 5.47
CA ILE A 58 20.98 3.89 4.77
C ILE A 58 21.28 4.98 5.80
N GLN A 59 22.28 5.81 5.50
CA GLN A 59 22.56 7.02 6.27
C GLN A 59 21.90 8.19 5.56
N PHE A 60 21.03 8.89 6.29
CA PHE A 60 20.51 10.17 5.84
C PHE A 60 21.53 11.26 6.17
N SER A 61 21.68 12.23 5.28
CA SER A 61 22.43 13.45 5.61
C SER A 61 21.60 14.24 6.63
N ASP A 62 22.24 14.64 7.73
CA ASP A 62 21.63 15.56 8.70
C ASP A 62 21.55 16.99 8.14
N TYR A 63 22.35 17.27 7.12
CA TYR A 63 22.37 18.56 6.43
C TYR A 63 21.43 18.52 5.22
N VAL A 64 20.49 19.45 5.22
CA VAL A 64 19.59 19.72 4.10
C VAL A 64 19.82 21.16 3.66
N GLU A 65 20.19 21.35 2.40
CA GLU A 65 20.31 22.68 1.82
C GLU A 65 18.92 23.31 1.63
N VAL A 66 18.75 24.52 2.14
CA VAL A 66 17.52 25.30 2.00
C VAL A 66 17.85 26.54 1.18
N SER A 67 17.09 26.74 0.12
CA SER A 67 17.17 27.92 -0.74
C SER A 67 15.79 28.58 -0.80
N ASP A 68 15.78 29.91 -0.94
CA ASP A 68 14.53 30.64 -1.03
C ASP A 68 13.76 30.26 -2.30
N ALA A 69 12.48 29.96 -2.13
CA ALA A 69 11.58 29.78 -3.25
C ALA A 69 11.25 31.15 -3.86
N GLN A 70 11.05 31.19 -5.17
CA GLN A 70 10.58 32.42 -5.82
C GLN A 70 9.23 32.86 -5.23
N ASP A 71 9.14 34.14 -4.84
CA ASP A 71 7.96 34.78 -4.27
C ASP A 71 7.15 35.46 -5.38
N TYR A 72 6.35 34.68 -6.08
CA TYR A 72 5.39 35.16 -7.07
C TYR A 72 4.07 34.42 -6.94
N ASP A 73 3.00 35.03 -7.43
CA ASP A 73 1.67 34.43 -7.39
C ASP A 73 1.60 33.21 -8.33
N ARG A 74 1.53 32.01 -7.74
CA ARG A 74 1.34 30.73 -8.44
C ARG A 74 -0.14 30.34 -8.56
N ARG A 75 -1.08 31.22 -8.22
CA ARG A 75 -2.51 30.93 -8.32
C ARG A 75 -2.91 30.82 -9.78
N ALA A 76 -3.48 29.68 -10.13
CA ALA A 76 -4.13 29.44 -11.39
C ALA A 76 -5.61 29.12 -11.14
N ASP A 77 -6.48 29.48 -12.09
CA ASP A 77 -7.86 29.03 -12.04
C ASP A 77 -7.89 27.49 -12.06
N LYS A 78 -8.85 26.91 -11.33
CA LYS A 78 -9.04 25.46 -11.26
C LYS A 78 -10.32 25.09 -12.01
N PRO A 79 -10.34 25.16 -13.35
CA PRO A 79 -11.57 25.02 -14.13
C PRO A 79 -12.26 23.67 -13.90
N TRP A 80 -11.52 22.63 -13.51
CA TRP A 80 -12.06 21.31 -13.16
C TRP A 80 -12.99 21.31 -11.94
N THR A 81 -12.94 22.33 -11.07
CA THR A 81 -13.78 22.45 -9.87
C THR A 81 -15.20 22.93 -10.17
N ARG A 82 -15.42 23.61 -11.31
CA ARG A 82 -16.75 24.09 -11.73
C ARG A 82 -17.58 23.04 -12.46
N LEU A 83 -17.12 21.79 -12.54
CA LEU A 83 -17.77 20.72 -13.29
C LEU A 83 -18.86 20.03 -12.45
N THR A 84 -20.13 20.15 -12.87
CA THR A 84 -21.31 19.62 -12.17
C THR A 84 -21.51 18.11 -12.35
N ALA A 85 -22.44 17.50 -11.60
CA ALA A 85 -22.82 16.09 -11.78
C ALA A 85 -23.49 15.84 -13.14
N ALA A 86 -24.23 16.82 -13.70
CA ALA A 86 -24.75 16.79 -15.05
C ALA A 86 -23.61 16.82 -16.10
N ASP A 87 -22.53 17.56 -15.81
CA ASP A 87 -21.28 17.48 -16.58
C ASP A 87 -20.60 16.10 -16.45
N LYS A 88 -20.85 15.36 -15.37
CA LYS A 88 -20.24 14.05 -15.13
C LYS A 88 -21.09 12.83 -15.52
N ALA A 89 -22.42 12.85 -15.60
CA ALA A 89 -23.19 11.59 -15.70
C ALA A 89 -24.42 11.59 -16.63
N SER A 90 -25.04 12.73 -16.99
CA SER A 90 -26.30 12.70 -17.75
C SER A 90 -26.07 12.86 -19.26
N GLY A 91 -26.43 11.83 -20.03
CA GLY A 91 -26.36 11.79 -21.50
C GLY A 91 -27.37 12.69 -22.22
N THR A 92 -27.35 13.99 -21.95
CA THR A 92 -28.09 14.99 -22.73
C THR A 92 -27.13 15.80 -23.60
N ARG A 93 -27.51 16.03 -24.86
CA ARG A 93 -26.72 16.62 -25.97
C ARG A 93 -26.15 18.03 -25.76
N THR A 94 -26.23 18.60 -24.57
CA THR A 94 -25.95 20.02 -24.31
C THR A 94 -25.07 20.24 -23.06
N SER A 95 -24.24 19.26 -22.66
CA SER A 95 -23.27 19.42 -21.56
C SER A 95 -21.82 19.30 -22.06
N PRO A 96 -20.92 20.25 -21.70
CA PRO A 96 -19.53 20.32 -22.19
C PRO A 96 -18.64 19.11 -21.88
N ARG A 97 -18.99 18.27 -20.90
CA ARG A 97 -18.10 17.18 -20.43
C ARG A 97 -18.51 15.77 -20.88
N ALA A 98 -19.73 15.59 -21.41
CA ALA A 98 -20.06 14.43 -22.24
C ALA A 98 -19.26 14.42 -23.54
N ALA A 99 -18.99 15.62 -24.09
CA ALA A 99 -18.02 15.82 -25.15
C ALA A 99 -16.62 15.37 -24.69
N ILE A 100 -16.13 15.84 -23.53
CA ILE A 100 -14.77 15.51 -23.07
C ILE A 100 -14.52 14.00 -22.92
N ARG A 101 -15.43 13.21 -22.34
CA ARG A 101 -15.21 11.75 -22.24
C ARG A 101 -15.23 11.07 -23.60
N LYS A 102 -16.20 11.41 -24.46
CA LYS A 102 -16.31 10.85 -25.80
C LYS A 102 -15.10 11.22 -26.64
N GLU A 103 -14.74 12.49 -26.65
CA GLU A 103 -13.57 13.06 -27.33
C GLU A 103 -12.26 12.42 -26.86
N LEU A 104 -12.07 12.25 -25.54
CA LEU A 104 -10.88 11.57 -25.01
C LEU A 104 -10.84 10.08 -25.36
N ASN A 105 -11.98 9.40 -25.39
CA ASN A 105 -12.04 7.99 -25.78
C ASN A 105 -11.78 7.83 -27.28
N ASP A 106 -12.37 8.70 -28.12
CA ASP A 106 -12.18 8.72 -29.57
C ASP A 106 -10.69 8.98 -29.91
N PHE A 107 -10.06 9.97 -29.25
CA PHE A 107 -8.64 10.31 -29.43
C PHE A 107 -7.71 9.17 -29.01
N LYS A 108 -7.94 8.56 -27.84
CA LYS A 108 -7.10 7.46 -27.33
C LYS A 108 -7.20 6.17 -28.13
N SER A 109 -8.32 5.97 -28.84
CA SER A 109 -8.55 4.76 -29.62
C SER A 109 -8.07 4.88 -31.06
N HIS A 110 -8.15 6.08 -31.67
CA HIS A 110 -7.90 6.25 -33.10
C HIS A 110 -6.71 7.15 -33.46
N GLU A 111 -6.28 8.05 -32.57
CA GLU A 111 -5.26 9.07 -32.91
C GLU A 111 -3.98 8.96 -32.06
N MET A 112 -4.11 8.50 -30.81
CA MET A 112 -2.96 8.40 -29.91
C MET A 112 -2.08 7.20 -30.27
N GLU A 113 -0.82 7.47 -30.61
CA GLU A 113 0.19 6.42 -30.76
C GLU A 113 0.52 5.81 -29.39
N VAL A 114 0.37 4.49 -29.28
CA VAL A 114 0.64 3.72 -28.06
C VAL A 114 1.61 2.60 -28.41
N SER A 115 2.65 2.43 -27.58
CA SER A 115 3.59 1.31 -27.75
C SER A 115 2.92 -0.02 -27.43
N GLN A 116 3.18 -1.04 -28.25
CA GLN A 116 2.55 -2.39 -28.15
C GLN A 116 2.65 -3.03 -26.76
N THR A 117 3.69 -2.71 -25.99
CA THR A 117 3.91 -3.25 -24.63
C THR A 117 2.96 -2.70 -23.57
N ILE A 118 2.29 -1.58 -23.86
CA ILE A 118 1.38 -0.89 -22.94
C ILE A 118 -0.06 -0.82 -23.46
N GLU A 119 -0.33 -1.39 -24.64
CA GLU A 119 -1.68 -1.40 -25.25
C GLU A 119 -2.70 -2.16 -24.38
N ASP A 120 -2.25 -3.20 -23.68
CA ASP A 120 -3.07 -4.03 -22.80
C ASP A 120 -3.24 -3.43 -21.38
N HIS A 121 -2.76 -2.20 -21.14
CA HIS A 121 -2.99 -1.55 -19.86
C HIS A 121 -4.48 -1.18 -19.74
N HIS A 122 -5.14 -1.72 -18.72
CA HIS A 122 -6.58 -1.71 -18.41
C HIS A 122 -7.38 -0.42 -18.70
N CYS A 123 -6.75 0.76 -18.74
CA CYS A 123 -7.41 2.02 -19.11
C CYS A 123 -7.60 2.18 -20.64
N LEU A 124 -6.63 1.72 -21.45
CA LEU A 124 -6.67 1.78 -22.91
C LEU A 124 -7.52 0.65 -23.50
N GLU A 125 -7.40 -0.55 -22.94
CA GLU A 125 -8.23 -1.71 -23.30
C GLU A 125 -9.73 -1.40 -23.11
N ARG A 126 -10.11 -0.79 -21.98
CA ARG A 126 -11.50 -0.34 -21.72
C ARG A 126 -12.00 0.73 -22.70
N CYS A 127 -11.11 1.59 -23.22
CA CYS A 127 -11.48 2.58 -24.23
C CYS A 127 -11.70 1.95 -25.61
N ARG A 128 -10.88 0.96 -25.98
CA ARG A 128 -10.96 0.28 -27.30
C ARG A 128 -12.08 -0.77 -27.37
N THR A 129 -12.36 -1.47 -26.28
CA THR A 129 -13.36 -2.57 -26.25
C THR A 129 -14.79 -2.10 -25.99
N GLY A 130 -14.99 -0.83 -25.61
CA GLY A 130 -16.33 -0.27 -25.37
C GLY A 130 -17.10 -0.93 -24.20
N ALA A 131 -16.42 -1.67 -23.33
CA ALA A 131 -17.03 -2.35 -22.19
C ALA A 131 -17.58 -1.31 -21.18
N LEU A 132 -18.88 -1.04 -21.28
CA LEU A 132 -19.66 -0.34 -20.27
C LEU A 132 -19.55 -1.10 -18.94
N LEU A 133 -19.09 -0.42 -17.90
CA LEU A 133 -19.25 -0.87 -16.51
C LEU A 133 -20.75 -1.07 -16.24
N HIS A 134 -21.10 -2.28 -15.79
CA HIS A 134 -22.40 -2.60 -15.20
C HIS A 134 -22.56 -1.96 -13.82
#